data_AF-A0A173VS75-F1
#
_entry.id   AF-A0A173VS75-F1
#
_cell.length_a   1.000
_cell.length_b   1.000
_cell.length_c   1.000
_cell.angle_alpha   90.00
_cell.angle_beta   90.00
_cell.angle_gamma   90.00
#
_symmetry.space_group_name_H-M   'P 1'
#
loop_
_entity.id
_entity.type
_entity.pdbx_description
1 polymer ?
#
loop_
_entity_poly.entity_id
_entity_poly.type
_entity_poly.pdbx_seq_one_letter_code
_entity_poly.pdbx_strand_id
1 'polypeptide(L)'
;MQIEIKLDESCKEPKIIIHTDRMTEEVSQIVKLLSEEKPEVFAAIHENGEIVLLEQTEIIRIYAENDRVYAKTKDGSYRLKARLYELEERLNKKNVYPHLQFGDH
;
A
#
# COMPACT_ATOMS: atom_id res chain seq x y z
N MET A 1 29.86 5.56 2.76
CA MET A 1 29.10 5.36 1.52
C MET A 1 29.16 6.64 0.69
N GLN A 2 29.40 6.55 -0.61
CA GLN A 2 29.31 7.65 -1.57
C GLN A 2 28.07 7.42 -2.42
N ILE A 3 27.20 8.42 -2.56
CA ILE A 3 25.96 8.32 -3.32
C ILE A 3 26.11 9.17 -4.59
N GLU A 4 25.85 8.57 -5.74
CA GLU A 4 25.87 9.23 -7.05
C GLU A 4 24.48 9.18 -7.67
N ILE A 5 23.97 10.34 -8.12
CA ILE A 5 22.68 10.46 -8.80
C ILE A 5 22.96 10.99 -10.22
N LYS A 6 22.54 10.24 -11.24
CA LYS A 6 22.63 10.65 -12.65
C LYS A 6 21.24 10.94 -13.19
N LEU A 7 21.07 12.13 -13.75
CA LEU A 7 19.86 12.52 -14.46
C LEU A 7 20.09 12.30 -15.96
N ASP A 8 19.20 11.52 -16.58
CA ASP A 8 19.25 11.18 -18.01
C ASP A 8 17.81 11.15 -18.55
N GLU A 9 17.49 12.05 -19.47
CA GLU A 9 16.15 12.19 -20.07
C GLU A 9 15.73 10.98 -20.94
N SER A 10 16.71 10.19 -21.38
CA SER A 10 16.49 8.95 -22.12
C SER A 10 16.08 7.78 -21.20
N CYS A 11 16.35 7.90 -19.90
CA CYS A 11 15.99 6.91 -18.89
C CYS A 11 14.48 6.97 -18.57
N LYS A 12 13.69 6.10 -19.21
CA LYS A 12 12.21 6.10 -19.05
C LYS A 12 11.72 5.43 -17.78
N GLU A 13 12.54 4.57 -17.18
CA GLU A 13 12.24 3.91 -15.92
C GLU A 13 13.44 4.04 -14.97
N PRO A 14 13.21 4.36 -13.68
CA PRO A 14 14.29 4.46 -12.71
C PRO A 14 15.12 3.17 -12.64
N LYS A 15 16.43 3.29 -12.80
CA LYS A 15 17.37 2.17 -12.70
C LYS A 15 18.33 2.40 -11.54
N ILE A 16 18.49 1.38 -10.71
CA ILE A 16 19.44 1.36 -9.59
C ILE A 16 20.58 0.40 -9.95
N ILE A 17 21.83 0.86 -9.83
CA ILE A 17 23.03 0.06 -10.09
C ILE A 17 23.91 0.12 -8.84
N ILE A 18 24.24 -1.03 -8.26
CA ILE A 18 25.11 -1.13 -7.09
C ILE A 18 26.45 -1.73 -7.53
N HIS A 19 27.53 -0.97 -7.38
CA HIS A 19 28.90 -1.43 -7.62
C HIS A 19 29.55 -1.84 -6.30
N THR A 20 29.89 -3.12 -6.15
CA THR A 20 30.53 -3.69 -4.95
C THR A 20 31.42 -4.87 -5.35
N ASP A 21 32.43 -5.22 -4.55
CA ASP A 21 33.28 -6.39 -4.77
C ASP A 21 32.59 -7.71 -4.36
N ARG A 22 31.64 -7.63 -3.42
CA ARG A 22 30.87 -8.77 -2.92
C ARG A 22 29.51 -8.34 -2.35
N MET A 23 28.63 -9.33 -2.16
CA MET A 23 27.41 -9.15 -1.38
C MET A 23 27.77 -9.04 0.10
N THR A 24 27.62 -7.85 0.67
CA THR A 24 27.76 -7.60 2.10
C THR A 24 26.38 -7.49 2.76
N GLU A 25 26.34 -7.49 4.08
CA GLU A 25 25.11 -7.27 4.84
C GLU A 25 24.48 -5.90 4.53
N GLU A 26 25.31 -4.86 4.40
CA GLU A 26 24.88 -3.52 4.00
C GLU A 26 24.22 -3.51 2.61
N VAL A 27 24.83 -4.16 1.60
CA VAL A 27 24.26 -4.26 0.25
C VAL A 27 22.94 -5.04 0.28
N SER A 28 22.87 -6.12 1.08
CA SER A 28 21.66 -6.93 1.25
C SER A 28 20.51 -6.11 1.85
N GLN A 29 20.80 -5.24 2.82
CA GLN A 29 19.81 -4.34 3.43
C GLN A 29 19.27 -3.31 2.43
N ILE A 30 20.13 -2.74 1.57
CA ILE A 30 19.68 -1.80 0.52
C ILE A 30 18.79 -2.50 -0.49
N VAL A 31 19.17 -3.69 -0.96
CA VAL A 31 18.35 -4.49 -1.88
C VAL A 31 16.99 -4.80 -1.24
N LYS A 32 16.98 -5.24 0.03
CA LYS A 32 15.76 -5.54 0.77
C LYS A 32 14.85 -4.30 0.88
N LEU A 33 15.38 -3.14 1.27
CA LEU A 33 14.62 -1.90 1.36
C LEU A 33 13.98 -1.49 0.02
N LEU A 34 14.69 -1.69 -1.09
CA LEU A 34 14.21 -1.36 -2.43
C LEU A 34 13.27 -2.42 -3.03
N SER A 35 13.35 -3.66 -2.55
CA SER A 35 12.54 -4.79 -3.01
C SER A 35 11.28 -5.00 -2.17
N GLU A 36 11.27 -4.53 -0.92
CA GLU A 36 10.11 -4.56 -0.06
C GLU A 36 9.11 -3.48 -0.49
N GLU A 37 8.08 -3.89 -1.23
CA GLU A 37 6.78 -3.22 -1.10
C GLU A 37 6.37 -3.43 0.36
N LYS A 38 6.53 -2.39 1.19
CA LYS A 38 6.04 -2.45 2.57
C LYS A 38 4.54 -2.72 2.48
N PRO A 39 4.04 -3.87 2.96
CA PRO A 39 2.63 -4.16 2.90
C PRO A 39 1.92 -3.07 3.67
N GLU A 40 0.98 -2.40 3.01
CA GLU A 40 0.28 -1.34 3.67
C GLU A 40 -0.70 -1.94 4.68
N VAL A 41 -0.56 -1.52 5.94
CA VAL A 41 -1.38 -2.03 7.03
C VAL A 41 -2.43 -0.99 7.40
N PHE A 42 -3.67 -1.44 7.58
CA PHE A 42 -4.82 -0.62 7.94
C PHE A 42 -5.34 -1.02 9.31
N ALA A 43 -5.51 -0.03 10.19
CA ALA A 43 -6.23 -0.24 11.44
C ALA A 43 -7.74 -0.34 11.15
N ALA A 44 -8.30 -1.50 11.46
CA ALA A 44 -9.71 -1.80 11.26
C ALA A 44 -10.37 -2.20 12.57
N ILE A 45 -11.68 -2.06 12.64
CA ILE A 45 -12.50 -2.35 13.83
C ILE A 45 -13.47 -3.45 13.45
N HIS A 46 -13.39 -4.56 14.18
CA HIS A 46 -14.30 -5.69 14.05
C HIS A 46 -15.66 -5.37 14.70
N GLU A 47 -16.69 -6.16 14.41
CA GLU A 47 -18.06 -5.92 14.91
C GLU A 47 -18.14 -5.99 16.44
N ASN A 48 -17.30 -6.80 17.08
CA ASN A 48 -17.18 -6.89 18.54
C ASN A 48 -16.43 -5.70 19.18
N GLY A 49 -15.95 -4.74 18.38
CA GLY A 49 -15.22 -3.55 18.84
C GLY A 49 -13.71 -3.71 18.94
N GLU A 50 -13.16 -4.90 18.66
CA GLU A 50 -11.71 -5.13 18.67
C GLU A 50 -11.02 -4.40 17.51
N ILE A 51 -9.82 -3.87 17.79
CA ILE A 51 -8.97 -3.27 16.76
C ILE A 51 -8.06 -4.35 16.22
N VAL A 52 -8.13 -4.54 14.91
CA VAL A 52 -7.27 -5.46 14.16
C VAL A 52 -6.45 -4.70 13.14
N LEU A 53 -5.29 -5.27 12.79
CA LEU A 53 -4.46 -4.79 11.70
C LEU A 53 -4.74 -5.66 10.48
N LEU A 54 -5.13 -5.04 9.37
CA LEU A 54 -5.34 -5.71 8.10
C LEU A 54 -4.22 -5.35 7.13
N GLU A 55 -3.55 -6.34 6.58
CA GLU A 55 -2.65 -6.15 5.45
C GLU A 55 -3.45 -5.86 4.18
N GLN A 56 -2.92 -5.00 3.31
CA GLN A 56 -3.54 -4.68 2.02
C GLN A 56 -3.88 -5.94 1.20
N THR A 57 -3.05 -6.97 1.27
CA THR A 57 -3.20 -8.26 0.58
C THR A 57 -4.43 -9.05 1.02
N GLU A 58 -4.96 -8.78 2.20
CA GLU A 58 -6.17 -9.40 2.75
C GLU A 58 -7.46 -8.70 2.30
N ILE A 59 -7.33 -7.47 1.78
CA ILE A 59 -8.47 -6.61 1.41
C ILE A 59 -8.88 -6.91 -0.03
N ILE A 60 -10.09 -7.44 -0.19
CA ILE A 60 -10.73 -7.70 -1.49
C ILE A 60 -11.25 -6.40 -2.11
N ARG A 61 -11.87 -5.53 -1.29
CA ARG A 61 -12.36 -4.20 -1.70
C ARG A 61 -12.55 -3.28 -0.51
N ILE A 62 -12.50 -1.98 -0.76
CA ILE A 62 -12.86 -0.93 0.19
C ILE A 62 -14.10 -0.21 -0.33
N TYR A 63 -15.04 0.12 0.55
CA TYR A 63 -16.28 0.82 0.19
C TYR A 63 -16.76 1.71 1.33
N ALA A 64 -17.56 2.72 0.99
CA ALA A 64 -18.24 3.57 1.95
C ALA A 64 -19.72 3.17 2.06
N GLU A 65 -20.25 3.14 3.27
CA GLU A 65 -21.65 2.87 3.57
C GLU A 65 -22.02 3.59 4.87
N ASN A 66 -23.15 4.31 4.89
CA ASN A 66 -23.64 5.02 6.08
C ASN A 66 -22.57 5.89 6.78
N ASP A 67 -21.91 6.77 6.01
CA ASP A 67 -20.83 7.68 6.46
C ASP A 67 -19.59 7.01 7.07
N ARG A 68 -19.43 5.70 6.87
CA ARG A 68 -18.31 4.90 7.37
C ARG A 68 -17.63 4.18 6.22
N VAL A 69 -16.35 3.89 6.39
CA VAL A 69 -15.52 3.16 5.42
C VAL A 69 -15.29 1.75 5.92
N TYR A 70 -15.40 0.76 5.03
CA TYR A 70 -15.23 -0.65 5.33
C TYR A 70 -14.24 -1.31 4.39
N ALA A 71 -13.45 -2.24 4.92
CA ALA A 71 -12.66 -3.19 4.16
C ALA A 71 -13.36 -4.55 4.15
N LYS A 72 -13.60 -5.12 2.96
CA LYS A 72 -14.06 -6.49 2.80
C LYS A 72 -12.87 -7.42 2.68
N THR A 73 -12.80 -8.42 3.55
CA THR A 73 -11.84 -9.53 3.46
C THR A 73 -12.58 -10.85 3.23
N LYS A 74 -11.84 -11.97 3.20
CA LYS A 74 -12.42 -13.32 3.17
C LYS A 74 -13.21 -13.65 4.44
N ASP A 75 -12.75 -13.13 5.58
CA ASP A 75 -13.28 -13.46 6.90
C ASP A 75 -14.44 -12.56 7.34
N GLY A 76 -14.61 -11.40 6.70
CA GLY A 76 -15.67 -10.47 7.08
C GLY A 76 -15.52 -9.08 6.50
N SER A 77 -16.33 -8.16 7.01
CA SER A 77 -16.19 -6.73 6.75
C SER A 77 -15.72 -6.04 8.02
N TYR A 78 -14.74 -5.15 7.91
CA TYR A 78 -14.16 -4.44 9.04
C TYR A 78 -14.26 -2.94 8.81
N ARG A 79 -14.59 -2.18 9.85
CA ARG A 79 -14.69 -0.73 9.75
C ARG A 79 -13.30 -0.11 9.80
N LEU A 80 -12.92 0.62 8.76
CA LEU A 80 -11.68 1.38 8.75
C LEU A 80 -11.83 2.69 9.53
N LYS A 81 -10.77 3.10 10.22
CA LYS A 81 -10.70 4.45 10.83
C LYS A 81 -10.40 5.53 9.79
N ALA A 82 -9.70 5.18 8.72
CA ALA A 82 -9.33 6.08 7.64
C ALA A 82 -10.54 6.48 6.78
N ARG A 83 -10.49 7.68 6.21
CA ARG A 83 -11.47 8.14 5.21
C ARG A 83 -11.09 7.61 3.82
N LEU A 84 -12.06 7.56 2.90
CA LEU A 84 -11.84 6.97 1.57
C LEU A 84 -10.74 7.70 0.79
N TYR A 85 -10.69 9.04 0.85
CA TYR A 85 -9.65 9.83 0.18
C TYR A 85 -8.24 9.58 0.76
N GLU A 86 -8.11 9.30 2.06
CA GLU A 86 -6.83 8.97 2.68
C GLU A 86 -6.32 7.61 2.18
N LEU A 87 -7.25 6.70 1.90
CA LEU A 87 -6.94 5.38 1.36
C LEU A 87 -6.57 5.44 -0.12
N GLU A 88 -7.14 6.37 -0.88
CA GLU A 88 -6.78 6.61 -2.30
C GLU A 88 -5.35 7.14 -2.47
N GLU A 89 -4.86 7.95 -1.54
CA GLU A 89 -3.47 8.44 -1.56
C GLU A 89 -2.47 7.36 -1.17
N ARG A 90 -2.88 6.49 -0.25
CA ARG A 90 -2.07 5.44 0.37
C ARG A 90 -1.96 4.20 -0.52
N LEU A 91 -3.11 3.67 -0.93
CA LEU A 91 -3.20 2.52 -1.82
C LEU A 91 -2.73 2.96 -3.21
N ASN A 92 -1.50 2.56 -3.53
CA ASN A 92 -0.83 2.81 -4.80
C ASN A 92 -1.85 2.75 -5.97
N LYS A 93 -1.90 3.82 -6.79
CA LYS A 93 -2.95 4.12 -7.80
C LYS A 93 -3.30 3.00 -8.79
N LYS A 94 -2.58 1.88 -8.78
CA LYS A 94 -2.83 0.70 -9.61
C LYS A 94 -4.05 -0.13 -9.16
N ASN A 95 -4.51 -0.02 -7.91
CA ASN A 95 -5.52 -0.95 -7.35
C ASN A 95 -6.84 -0.31 -6.89
N VAL A 96 -7.00 1.01 -6.96
CA VAL A 96 -8.26 1.66 -6.61
C VAL A 96 -9.01 2.04 -7.88
N TYR A 97 -9.90 1.14 -8.33
CA TYR A 97 -10.92 1.51 -9.32
C TYR A 97 -12.14 2.03 -8.56
N PRO A 98 -12.41 3.35 -8.59
CA PRO A 98 -13.64 3.88 -8.03
C PRO A 98 -14.79 3.45 -8.93
N HIS A 99 -15.34 2.26 -8.69
CA HIS A 99 -16.69 1.95 -9.14
C HIS A 99 -17.66 2.69 -8.20
N LEU A 100 -17.75 4.00 -8.39
CA LEU A 100 -18.83 4.84 -7.90
C LEU A 100 -20.10 4.41 -8.64
N GLN A 101 -20.75 3.36 -8.17
CA GLN A 101 -22.20 3.26 -8.33
C GLN A 101 -22.80 4.11 -7.23
N PHE A 102 -22.99 5.40 -7.52
CA PHE A 102 -24.04 6.16 -6.88
C PHE A 102 -25.35 5.46 -7.25
N GLY A 103 -25.85 4.63 -6.35
CA GLY A 103 -27.23 4.18 -6.41
C GLY A 103 -28.11 5.36 -6.04
N ASP A 104 -28.68 6.01 -7.05
CA ASP A 104 -29.92 6.74 -6.89
C ASP A 104 -30.98 5.76 -6.37
N HIS A 105 -31.44 5.97 -5.14
CA HIS A 105 -32.85 5.97 -4.72
C HIS A 105 -32.98 6.04 -3.19
#